data_AF-A0A2A5D6T6-F1
#
_entry.id   AF-A0A2A5D6T6-F1
#
_cell.length_a   1.000
_cell.length_b   1.000
_cell.length_c   1.000
_cell.angle_alpha   90.00
_cell.angle_beta   90.00
_cell.angle_gamma   90.00
#
_symmetry.space_group_name_H-M   'P 1'
#
loop_
_entity.id
_entity.type
_entity.pdbx_description
1 polymer ?
#
loop_
_entity_poly.entity_id
_entity_poly.type
_entity_poly.pdbx_seq_one_letter_code
_entity_poly.pdbx_strand_id
1 'polypeptide(L)'
;MNRRKRCGVVGKNDKRDPRRTLVSHFFRTVNIICPKFFVMENVERIKKSQILSDVVKQYTDAGYGVTTIILDASYCNVPQARKRFFLIGSLDIKH
;
A
#
# COMPACT_ATOMS: atom_id res chain seq x y z
N MET A 1 -11.93 35.19 8.95
CA MET A 1 -11.59 34.33 7.79
C MET A 1 -10.64 33.22 8.25
N ASN A 2 -11.18 32.04 8.55
CA ASN A 2 -10.49 31.00 9.31
C ASN A 2 -9.58 30.16 8.37
N ARG A 3 -8.26 30.40 8.40
CA ARG A 3 -7.29 29.58 7.67
C ARG A 3 -7.16 28.23 8.37
N ARG A 4 -7.95 27.24 7.94
CA ARG A 4 -7.78 25.84 8.33
C ARG A 4 -6.33 25.44 8.08
N LYS A 5 -5.58 25.17 9.15
CA LYS A 5 -4.27 24.52 9.09
C LYS A 5 -4.47 23.18 8.36
N ARG A 6 -4.00 23.09 7.12
CA ARG A 6 -3.81 21.79 6.46
C ARG A 6 -2.77 21.04 7.30
N CYS A 7 -3.15 19.91 7.90
CA CYS A 7 -2.20 18.89 8.33
C CYS A 7 -1.55 18.28 7.07
N GLY A 8 -0.71 19.06 6.40
CA GLY A 8 0.08 18.64 5.26
C GLY A 8 1.40 18.06 5.77
N VAL A 9 1.53 16.75 5.62
CA VAL A 9 2.80 15.99 5.56
C VAL A 9 3.87 16.42 6.59
N VAL A 10 3.84 15.81 7.77
CA VAL A 10 5.01 15.85 8.67
C VAL A 10 6.05 14.85 8.15
N GLY A 11 7.00 15.37 7.37
CA GLY A 11 8.17 14.63 6.91
C GLY A 11 8.78 15.29 5.69
N LYS A 12 10.01 15.79 5.80
CA LYS A 12 10.87 16.04 4.64
C LYS A 12 10.85 14.78 3.78
N ASN A 13 10.79 14.92 2.44
CA ASN A 13 10.94 13.82 1.49
C ASN A 13 12.37 13.29 1.49
N ASP A 14 12.87 12.88 2.66
CA ASP A 14 14.17 12.27 2.79
C ASP A 14 14.10 10.86 2.19
N LYS A 15 15.06 10.55 1.31
CA LYS A 15 15.18 9.21 0.73
C LYS A 15 15.63 8.19 1.78
N ARG A 16 16.25 8.66 2.87
CA ARG A 16 16.76 7.83 3.97
C ARG A 16 15.78 7.70 5.14
N ASP A 17 14.55 8.20 4.99
CA ASP A 17 13.57 8.11 6.06
C ASP A 17 13.26 6.64 6.39
N PRO A 18 13.55 6.18 7.62
CA PRO A 18 13.33 4.78 8.01
C PRO A 18 11.86 4.39 7.91
N ARG A 19 10.92 5.35 7.87
CA ARG A 19 9.49 5.06 7.65
C ARG A 19 9.19 4.51 6.25
N ARG A 20 10.08 4.71 5.27
CA ARG A 20 9.91 4.19 3.90
C ARG A 20 10.25 2.71 3.78
N THR A 21 10.81 2.08 4.82
CA THR A 21 11.18 0.66 4.80
C THR A 21 10.01 -0.26 5.13
N LEU A 22 8.87 0.24 5.64
CA LEU A 22 7.74 -0.59 6.07
C LEU A 22 7.19 -1.47 4.93
N VAL A 23 7.16 -0.95 3.70
CA VAL A 23 6.72 -1.71 2.52
C VAL A 23 7.64 -2.91 2.27
N SER A 24 8.95 -2.70 2.35
CA SER A 24 9.96 -3.75 2.17
C SER A 24 9.94 -4.77 3.32
N HIS A 25 9.74 -4.33 4.56
CA HIS A 25 9.58 -5.23 5.70
C HIS A 25 8.33 -6.08 5.58
N PHE A 26 7.20 -5.49 5.17
CA PHE A 26 5.96 -6.22 4.94
C PHE A 26 6.15 -7.30 3.86
N PHE A 27 6.76 -6.94 2.74
CA PHE A 27 7.13 -7.89 1.68
C PHE A 27 7.98 -9.04 2.20
N ARG A 28 9.04 -8.73 2.96
CA ARG A 28 9.89 -9.76 3.59
C ARG A 28 9.09 -10.68 4.50
N THR A 29 8.18 -10.13 5.31
CA THR A 29 7.32 -10.92 6.20
C THR A 29 6.41 -11.86 5.43
N VAL A 30 5.74 -11.38 4.36
CA VAL A 30 4.89 -12.21 3.52
C VAL A 30 5.69 -13.32 2.84
N ASN A 31 6.90 -13.04 2.34
CA ASN A 31 7.76 -14.05 1.73
C ASN A 31 8.29 -15.10 2.71
N ILE A 32 8.44 -14.77 3.99
CA ILE A 32 8.85 -15.74 5.01
C ILE A 32 7.67 -16.65 5.40
N ILE A 33 6.48 -16.05 5.56
CA ILE A 33 5.29 -16.77 6.05
C ILE A 33 4.60 -17.55 4.93
N CYS A 34 4.72 -17.09 3.67
CA CYS A 34 4.03 -17.65 2.51
C CYS A 34 2.51 -17.86 2.70
N PRO A 35 1.74 -16.82 3.12
CA PRO A 35 0.31 -16.97 3.33
C PRO A 35 -0.45 -17.20 2.03
N LYS A 36 -1.57 -17.95 2.08
CA LYS A 36 -2.45 -18.12 0.91
C LYS A 36 -3.01 -16.80 0.37
N PHE A 37 -3.34 -15.87 1.27
CA PHE A 37 -3.82 -14.54 0.93
C PHE A 37 -3.18 -13.49 1.84
N PHE A 38 -2.95 -12.31 1.30
CA PHE A 38 -2.56 -11.14 2.09
C PHE A 38 -3.24 -9.87 1.58
N VAL A 39 -3.38 -8.89 2.48
CA VAL A 39 -3.86 -7.54 2.15
C VAL A 39 -2.90 -6.54 2.79
N MET A 40 -2.48 -5.56 1.99
CA MET A 40 -1.71 -4.41 2.44
C MET A 40 -2.47 -3.12 2.14
N GLU A 41 -2.74 -2.33 3.17
CA GLU A 41 -3.34 -1.01 3.06
C GLU A 41 -2.27 0.08 3.11
N ASN A 42 -2.48 1.16 2.34
CA ASN A 42 -1.70 2.38 2.49
C ASN A 42 -2.47 3.63 2.02
N VAL A 43 -1.90 4.82 2.22
CA VAL A 43 -2.41 6.05 1.60
C VAL A 43 -2.29 6.01 0.08
N GLU A 44 -3.25 6.59 -0.64
CA GLU A 44 -3.31 6.65 -2.11
C GLU A 44 -1.97 7.05 -2.78
N ARG A 45 -1.22 7.94 -2.14
CA ARG A 45 0.07 8.45 -2.65
C ARG A 45 1.12 7.36 -2.88
N ILE A 46 1.02 6.18 -2.23
CA ILE A 46 1.98 5.09 -2.41
C ILE A 46 2.08 4.64 -3.88
N LYS A 47 1.02 4.82 -4.67
CA LYS A 47 0.99 4.45 -6.10
C LYS A 47 2.11 5.11 -6.92
N LYS A 48 2.63 6.25 -6.47
CA LYS A 48 3.73 6.97 -7.13
C LYS A 48 5.13 6.51 -6.69
N SER A 49 5.23 5.55 -5.78
CA SER A 49 6.51 5.09 -5.24
C SER A 49 7.08 3.94 -6.06
N GLN A 50 8.35 4.06 -6.45
CA GLN A 50 9.09 2.99 -7.13
C GLN A 50 9.14 1.69 -6.30
N ILE A 51 9.28 1.80 -4.98
CA ILE A 51 9.27 0.66 -4.06
C ILE A 51 8.01 -0.21 -4.24
N LEU A 52 6.85 0.39 -4.55
CA LEU A 52 5.62 -0.37 -4.75
C LEU A 52 5.69 -1.21 -6.04
N SER A 53 6.14 -0.64 -7.14
CA SER A 53 6.29 -1.39 -8.40
C SER A 53 7.28 -2.54 -8.25
N ASP A 54 8.38 -2.29 -7.55
CA ASP A 54 9.42 -3.31 -7.33
C ASP A 54 8.88 -4.47 -6.47
N VAL A 55 8.09 -4.16 -5.44
CA VAL A 55 7.47 -5.17 -4.56
C VAL A 55 6.36 -5.94 -5.27
N VAL A 56 5.54 -5.29 -6.09
CA VAL A 56 4.51 -5.98 -6.90
C VAL A 56 5.17 -6.99 -7.84
N LYS A 57 6.23 -6.60 -8.54
CA LYS A 57 7.00 -7.52 -9.40
C LYS A 57 7.54 -8.71 -8.59
N GLN A 58 8.15 -8.44 -7.44
CA GLN A 58 8.69 -9.50 -6.60
C GLN A 58 7.62 -10.47 -6.07
N TYR A 59 6.41 -9.99 -5.76
CA TYR A 59 5.30 -10.88 -5.41
C TYR A 59 4.87 -11.76 -6.58
N THR A 60 4.79 -11.21 -7.78
CA THR A 60 4.50 -11.98 -9.00
C THR A 60 5.59 -13.04 -9.25
N ASP A 61 6.86 -12.67 -9.10
CA ASP A 61 8.00 -13.60 -9.22
C ASP A 61 7.96 -14.70 -8.12
N ALA A 62 7.42 -14.38 -6.94
CA ALA A 62 7.21 -15.32 -5.84
C ALA A 62 5.95 -16.21 -6.00
N GLY A 63 5.23 -16.10 -7.12
CA GLY A 63 4.07 -16.95 -7.43
C GLY A 63 2.72 -16.42 -6.95
N TYR A 64 2.65 -15.17 -6.49
CA TYR A 64 1.38 -14.55 -6.13
C TYR A 64 0.68 -13.92 -7.34
N GLY A 65 -0.62 -14.16 -7.46
CA GLY A 65 -1.53 -13.30 -8.20
C GLY A 65 -1.81 -12.04 -7.39
N VAL A 66 -1.57 -10.86 -7.98
CA VAL A 66 -1.60 -9.58 -7.26
C VAL A 66 -2.58 -8.61 -7.91
N THR A 67 -3.47 -8.03 -7.11
CA THR A 67 -4.42 -6.99 -7.52
C THR A 67 -4.20 -5.72 -6.71
N THR A 68 -4.30 -4.56 -7.36
CA THR A 68 -4.24 -3.26 -6.69
C THR A 68 -5.50 -2.44 -6.95
N ILE A 69 -6.00 -1.77 -5.93
CA ILE A 69 -7.20 -0.93 -6.01
C ILE A 69 -7.12 0.26 -5.08
N ILE A 70 -7.78 1.37 -5.43
CA ILE A 70 -8.01 2.49 -4.53
C ILE A 70 -9.50 2.50 -4.21
N LEU A 71 -9.84 2.43 -2.92
CA LEU A 71 -11.21 2.48 -2.44
C LEU A 71 -11.42 3.77 -1.65
N ASP A 72 -12.58 4.39 -1.84
CA ASP A 72 -13.05 5.51 -1.03
C ASP A 72 -14.07 4.99 -0.01
N ALA A 73 -13.80 5.19 1.28
CA ALA A 73 -14.70 4.75 2.35
C ALA A 73 -16.09 5.36 2.25
N SER A 74 -16.26 6.52 1.59
CA SER A 74 -17.59 7.13 1.41
C SER A 74 -18.58 6.24 0.65
N TYR A 75 -18.10 5.30 -0.17
CA TYR A 75 -18.95 4.30 -0.83
C TYR A 75 -19.42 3.17 0.09
N CYS A 76 -18.97 3.15 1.35
CA CYS A 76 -19.33 2.16 2.35
C CYS A 76 -20.31 2.73 3.40
N ASN A 77 -21.17 3.67 3.00
CA ASN A 77 -22.19 4.30 3.86
C ASN A 77 -21.63 4.98 5.12
N VAL A 78 -20.36 5.41 5.09
CA VAL A 78 -19.78 6.25 6.15
C VAL A 78 -19.65 7.70 5.67
N PRO A 79 -19.93 8.71 6.53
CA PRO A 79 -19.83 10.12 6.17
C PRO A 79 -18.38 10.62 6.18
N GLN A 80 -17.48 9.87 5.52
CA GLN A 80 -16.06 10.18 5.47
C GLN A 80 -15.49 9.89 4.07
N ALA A 81 -15.02 10.93 3.38
CA ALA A 81 -14.20 10.78 2.19
C ALA A 81 -12.78 10.38 2.60
N ARG A 82 -12.45 9.08 2.47
CA ARG A 82 -11.14 8.53 2.85
C ARG A 82 -10.69 7.53 1.80
N LYS A 83 -9.84 8.01 0.88
CA LYS A 83 -9.21 7.18 -0.15
C LYS A 83 -8.02 6.41 0.41
N ARG A 84 -7.99 5.11 0.16
CA ARG A 84 -6.91 4.21 0.55
C ARG A 84 -6.58 3.24 -0.57
N PHE A 85 -5.28 3.00 -0.70
CA PHE A 85 -4.72 2.02 -1.60
C PHE A 85 -4.73 0.65 -0.91
N PHE A 86 -5.12 -0.36 -1.65
CA PHE A 86 -5.12 -1.75 -1.25
C PHE A 86 -4.35 -2.57 -2.27
N LEU A 87 -3.42 -3.39 -1.77
CA LEU A 87 -2.71 -4.43 -2.50
C LEU A 87 -3.17 -5.76 -1.93
N ILE A 88 -3.75 -6.60 -2.78
CA ILE A 88 -4.28 -7.91 -2.40
C ILE A 88 -3.49 -8.95 -3.18
N GLY A 89 -2.91 -9.92 -2.48
CA GLY A 89 -2.18 -11.02 -3.09
C GLY A 89 -2.80 -12.36 -2.72
N SER A 90 -2.76 -13.31 -3.66
CA SER A 90 -3.14 -14.70 -3.46
C SER A 90 -2.06 -15.63 -4.02
N LEU A 91 -1.66 -16.62 -3.24
CA LEU A 91 -0.77 -17.69 -3.69
C LEU A 91 -1.54 -18.62 -4.63
N ASP A 92 -0.86 -19.14 -5.66
CA ASP A 92 -1.38 -20.15 -6.60
C ASP A 92 -2.55 -19.71 -7.50
N ILE A 93 -2.89 -18.41 -7.52
CA ILE A 93 -3.81 -17.84 -8.51
C ILE A 93 -2.96 -17.18 -9.61
N LYS A 94 -2.73 -17.89 -10.71
CA LYS A 94 -2.17 -17.30 -11.94
C LYS A 94 -3.30 -16.61 -12.69
N HIS A 95 -3.12 -15.32 -12.98
CA HIS A 95 -3.96 -14.60 -13.94
C HIS A 95 -3.53 -14.90 -15.37
#